data_AF-A0A1I1U694-F1
#
_entry.id   AF-A0A1I1U694-F1
#
_cell.length_a   1.000
_cell.length_b   1.000
_cell.length_c   1.000
_cell.angle_alpha   90.00
_cell.angle_beta   90.00
_cell.angle_gamma   90.00
#
_symmetry.space_group_name_H-M   'P 1'
#
loop_
_entity.id
_entity.type
_entity.pdbx_description
1 polymer ?
#
loop_
_entity_poly.entity_id
_entity_poly.type
_entity_poly.pdbx_seq_one_letter_code
_entity_poly.pdbx_strand_id
1 'polypeptide(L)'
;MSAEPSRFQHISPVAQRILHAGESGLFEFKREIDAVTPNLLAAIANTVALTEDTVDAQLLVGVEEVEDPSTGVVIGQPCGLPRGVDKAVARVLDVTSKTRPIPVDVFVVEEGVATDHPFLRLVVRPTQPPHYDDQGRRQVRQGRSTRALTDDEMLRVYLDREAGTFAVRFQQTTTLLQSAVGVLQGQVDAIGTQIDKSIAQPIIALVDSTESAAAAASRAASSADDATSAADNAGYEVEQVQQLVRDLSDVVARIENDTAPSLASRVARRRRKVWWAFSLDTFESSSSRAVQLAKRLELLLRRDIDLDPAANSWELALWGDVLDRRAARHRQTGSQRWWTAEIAEAAEYIVTPAYAPPDLPDLRSALHADLDHEADDPASITRRFESLMDEE
;
A
#
# COMPACT_ATOMS: atom_id res chain seq x y z
N MET A 1 -31.46 -55.69 6.23
CA MET A 1 -31.99 -57.07 6.37
C MET A 1 -31.54 -57.59 7.72
N SER A 2 -32.47 -58.08 8.55
CA SER A 2 -32.10 -58.76 9.81
C SER A 2 -31.25 -59.98 9.47
N ALA A 3 -30.16 -60.21 10.20
CA ALA A 3 -29.31 -61.38 10.00
C ALA A 3 -30.14 -62.65 10.26
N GLU A 4 -30.24 -63.51 9.24
CA GLU A 4 -30.93 -64.80 9.38
C GLU A 4 -30.18 -65.65 10.43
N PRO A 5 -30.89 -66.28 11.38
CA PRO A 5 -30.26 -67.20 12.33
C PRO A 5 -29.58 -68.35 11.58
N SER A 6 -28.34 -68.69 11.97
CA SER A 6 -27.61 -69.82 11.38
C SER A 6 -28.04 -71.18 11.95
N ARG A 7 -28.89 -71.21 12.98
CA ARG A 7 -29.31 -72.44 13.67
C ARG A 7 -30.74 -72.34 14.19
N PHE A 8 -31.56 -73.33 13.85
CA PHE A 8 -32.95 -73.46 14.29
C PHE A 8 -33.19 -74.79 15.02
N GLN A 9 -33.80 -74.72 16.20
CA GLN A 9 -34.17 -75.90 17.00
C GLN A 9 -35.19 -76.79 16.26
N HIS A 10 -36.13 -76.17 15.55
CA HIS A 10 -37.13 -76.82 14.71
C HIS A 10 -36.96 -76.37 13.26
N ILE A 11 -37.73 -76.97 12.34
CA ILE A 11 -37.67 -76.59 10.93
C ILE A 11 -38.20 -75.16 10.74
N SER A 12 -37.40 -74.28 10.15
CA SER A 12 -37.78 -72.90 9.88
C SER A 12 -38.96 -72.80 8.88
N PRO A 13 -39.76 -71.72 8.91
CA PRO A 13 -40.83 -71.51 7.93
C PRO A 13 -40.33 -71.43 6.48
N VAL A 14 -39.08 -71.01 6.28
CA VAL A 14 -38.43 -70.99 4.96
C VAL A 14 -38.18 -72.43 4.49
N ALA A 15 -37.54 -73.24 5.33
CA ALA A 15 -37.27 -74.64 5.01
C ALA A 15 -38.56 -75.44 4.78
N GLN A 16 -39.61 -75.24 5.60
CA GLN A 16 -40.91 -75.89 5.38
C GLN A 16 -41.49 -75.59 3.99
N ARG A 17 -41.48 -74.32 3.58
CA ARG A 17 -41.97 -73.93 2.25
C ARG A 17 -41.18 -74.60 1.13
N ILE A 18 -39.85 -74.68 1.26
CA ILE A 18 -39.00 -75.31 0.25
C ILE A 18 -39.28 -76.83 0.19
N LEU A 19 -39.38 -77.50 1.35
CA LEU A 19 -39.69 -78.93 1.42
C LEU A 19 -41.03 -79.27 0.74
N HIS A 20 -42.05 -78.41 0.92
CA HIS A 20 -43.35 -78.57 0.26
C HIS A 20 -43.35 -78.20 -1.23
N ALA A 21 -42.45 -77.32 -1.67
CA ALA A 21 -42.36 -76.89 -3.07
C ALA A 21 -41.71 -77.95 -3.98
N GLY A 22 -40.87 -78.83 -3.42
CA GLY A 22 -40.13 -79.83 -4.19
C GLY A 22 -38.87 -79.27 -4.88
N GLU A 23 -38.10 -80.14 -5.53
CA GLU A 23 -36.92 -79.72 -6.30
C GLU A 23 -37.31 -78.82 -7.48
N SER A 24 -36.50 -77.80 -7.73
CA SER A 24 -36.67 -76.89 -8.86
C SER A 24 -35.31 -76.45 -9.40
N GLY A 25 -35.30 -75.50 -10.35
CA GLY A 25 -34.05 -74.87 -10.79
C GLY A 25 -33.30 -74.14 -9.67
N LEU A 26 -34.02 -73.70 -8.63
CA LEU A 26 -33.49 -72.91 -7.51
C LEU A 26 -33.45 -73.69 -6.19
N PHE A 27 -34.10 -74.85 -6.11
CA PHE A 27 -34.14 -75.70 -4.92
C PHE A 27 -33.60 -77.10 -5.25
N GLU A 28 -32.60 -77.55 -4.51
CA GLU A 28 -31.98 -78.87 -4.72
C GLU A 28 -32.00 -79.67 -3.42
N PHE A 29 -32.36 -80.95 -3.49
CA PHE A 29 -32.33 -81.85 -2.34
C PHE A 29 -31.21 -82.87 -2.50
N LYS A 30 -30.50 -83.13 -1.40
CA LYS A 30 -29.49 -84.17 -1.31
C LYS A 30 -29.68 -84.93 -0.02
N ARG A 31 -29.85 -86.24 -0.15
CA ARG A 31 -29.93 -87.16 1.00
C ARG A 31 -28.64 -87.14 1.80
N GLU A 32 -27.50 -87.20 1.12
CA GLU A 32 -26.19 -87.33 1.75
C GLU A 32 -25.28 -86.12 1.47
N ILE A 33 -24.47 -85.76 2.46
CA ILE A 33 -23.49 -84.67 2.33
C ILE A 33 -22.42 -84.96 1.27
N ASP A 34 -22.08 -86.23 1.05
CA ASP A 34 -21.06 -86.62 0.08
C ASP A 34 -21.51 -86.37 -1.37
N ALA A 35 -22.82 -86.16 -1.59
CA ALA A 35 -23.37 -85.74 -2.88
C ALA A 35 -23.23 -84.22 -3.14
N VAL A 36 -22.85 -83.44 -2.13
CA VAL A 36 -22.48 -82.03 -2.30
C VAL A 36 -21.04 -81.96 -2.82
N THR A 37 -20.91 -81.66 -4.10
CA THR A 37 -19.61 -81.60 -4.80
C THR A 37 -19.28 -80.17 -5.23
N PRO A 38 -17.98 -79.85 -5.49
CA PRO A 38 -17.61 -78.52 -6.00
C PRO A 38 -18.33 -78.20 -7.31
N ASN A 39 -18.53 -79.24 -8.13
CA ASN A 39 -19.29 -79.16 -9.37
C ASN A 39 -20.75 -78.71 -9.15
N LEU A 40 -21.46 -79.34 -8.20
CA LEU A 40 -22.83 -78.97 -7.88
C LEU A 40 -22.93 -77.51 -7.42
N LEU A 41 -22.06 -77.10 -6.50
CA LEU A 41 -22.06 -75.73 -5.97
C LEU A 41 -21.74 -74.69 -7.06
N ALA A 42 -20.74 -74.95 -7.90
CA ALA A 42 -20.41 -74.08 -9.03
C ALA A 42 -21.58 -74.00 -10.02
N ALA A 43 -22.22 -75.13 -10.34
CA ALA A 43 -23.36 -75.16 -11.24
C ALA A 43 -24.57 -74.37 -10.72
N ILE A 44 -24.88 -74.50 -9.43
CA ILE A 44 -25.94 -73.73 -8.77
C ILE A 44 -25.61 -72.24 -8.81
N ALA A 45 -24.40 -71.85 -8.39
CA ALA A 45 -24.00 -70.44 -8.37
C ALA A 45 -24.03 -69.80 -9.76
N ASN A 46 -23.62 -70.53 -10.81
CA ASN A 46 -23.70 -70.06 -12.19
C ASN A 46 -25.13 -69.92 -12.69
N THR A 47 -26.04 -70.81 -12.29
CA THR A 47 -27.46 -70.69 -12.62
C THR A 47 -28.08 -69.47 -11.96
N VAL A 48 -27.75 -69.19 -10.70
CA VAL A 48 -28.17 -67.95 -10.03
C VAL A 48 -27.62 -66.72 -10.77
N ALA A 49 -26.36 -66.75 -11.19
CA ALA A 49 -25.74 -65.65 -11.93
C ALA A 49 -26.38 -65.37 -13.31
N LEU A 50 -27.09 -66.35 -13.89
CA LEU A 50 -27.83 -66.20 -15.15
C LEU A 50 -29.31 -65.85 -14.96
N THR A 51 -29.80 -65.85 -13.71
CA THR A 51 -31.19 -65.53 -13.40
C THR A 51 -31.30 -64.02 -13.17
N GLU A 52 -32.24 -63.36 -13.85
CA GLU A 52 -32.41 -61.90 -13.75
C GLU A 52 -32.96 -61.47 -12.37
N ASP A 53 -33.70 -62.35 -11.71
CA ASP A 53 -34.16 -62.14 -10.35
C ASP A 53 -33.04 -62.47 -9.36
N THR A 54 -32.72 -61.53 -8.47
CA THR A 54 -31.77 -61.68 -7.36
C THR A 54 -32.31 -62.66 -6.30
N VAL A 55 -32.47 -63.93 -6.68
CA VAL A 55 -32.99 -65.00 -5.84
C VAL A 55 -31.84 -65.96 -5.55
N ASP A 56 -31.58 -66.14 -4.26
CA ASP A 56 -30.59 -67.12 -3.81
C ASP A 56 -31.10 -68.54 -4.08
N ALA A 57 -30.23 -69.41 -4.58
CA ALA A 57 -30.54 -70.84 -4.67
C ALA A 57 -30.38 -71.51 -3.29
N GLN A 58 -31.21 -72.50 -3.02
CA GLN A 58 -31.23 -73.23 -1.76
C GLN A 58 -30.94 -74.71 -2.00
N LEU A 59 -29.95 -75.25 -1.31
CA LEU A 59 -29.61 -76.67 -1.33
C LEU A 59 -29.86 -77.26 0.06
N LEU A 60 -30.76 -78.23 0.15
CA LEU A 60 -31.10 -78.94 1.38
C LEU A 60 -30.36 -80.27 1.44
N VAL A 61 -29.60 -80.50 2.52
CA VAL A 61 -28.74 -81.68 2.71
C VAL A 61 -29.20 -82.46 3.94
N GLY A 62 -29.45 -83.76 3.79
CA GLY A 62 -30.16 -84.56 4.79
C GLY A 62 -31.67 -84.62 4.52
N VAL A 63 -32.06 -84.40 3.25
CA VAL A 63 -33.45 -84.42 2.77
C VAL A 63 -33.55 -85.38 1.61
N GLU A 64 -34.50 -86.32 1.68
CA GLU A 64 -34.83 -87.26 0.62
C GLU A 64 -36.08 -86.78 -0.13
N GLU A 65 -36.14 -87.04 -1.43
CA GLU A 65 -37.35 -86.82 -2.20
C GLU A 65 -38.30 -87.99 -2.05
N VAL A 66 -39.55 -87.66 -1.71
CA VAL A 66 -40.62 -88.64 -1.60
C VAL A 66 -41.74 -88.20 -2.52
N GLU A 67 -42.07 -89.06 -3.48
CA GLU A 67 -43.24 -88.89 -4.33
C GLU A 67 -44.46 -89.42 -3.58
N ASP A 68 -45.47 -88.58 -3.40
CA ASP A 68 -46.75 -88.99 -2.86
C ASP A 68 -47.45 -89.89 -3.88
N PRO A 69 -47.69 -91.19 -3.57
CA PRO A 69 -48.29 -92.13 -4.50
C PRO A 69 -49.70 -91.75 -4.96
N SER A 70 -50.39 -90.88 -4.21
CA SER A 70 -51.77 -90.49 -4.46
C SER A 70 -51.89 -89.21 -5.30
N THR A 71 -50.93 -88.29 -5.19
CA THR A 71 -50.96 -86.99 -5.88
C THR A 71 -49.89 -86.85 -6.97
N GLY A 72 -48.87 -87.70 -6.97
CA GLY A 72 -47.70 -87.60 -7.86
C GLY A 72 -46.81 -86.40 -7.56
N VAL A 73 -47.07 -85.68 -6.45
CA VAL A 73 -46.27 -84.53 -6.04
C VAL A 73 -45.02 -85.02 -5.33
N VAL A 74 -43.86 -84.50 -5.74
CA VAL A 74 -42.58 -84.78 -5.11
C VAL A 74 -42.30 -83.73 -4.05
N ILE A 75 -42.18 -84.16 -2.79
CA ILE A 75 -41.85 -83.31 -1.65
C ILE A 75 -40.53 -83.74 -1.01
N GLY A 76 -39.89 -82.84 -0.28
CA GLY A 76 -38.72 -83.14 0.52
C GLY A 76 -39.11 -83.66 1.90
N GLN A 77 -38.56 -84.80 2.29
CA GLN A 77 -38.66 -85.34 3.64
C GLN A 77 -37.29 -85.33 4.33
N PRO A 78 -37.13 -84.60 5.45
CA PRO A 78 -35.90 -84.68 6.24
C PRO A 78 -35.63 -86.11 6.71
N CYS A 79 -34.45 -86.63 6.36
CA CYS A 79 -33.97 -87.96 6.77
C CYS A 79 -32.79 -87.86 7.75
N GLY A 80 -32.23 -86.66 7.92
CA GLY A 80 -31.18 -86.36 8.88
C GLY A 80 -29.76 -86.54 8.32
N LEU A 81 -28.77 -86.22 9.14
CA LEU A 81 -27.35 -86.31 8.80
C LEU A 81 -26.65 -87.38 9.64
N PRO A 82 -26.31 -88.56 9.09
CA PRO A 82 -25.84 -89.71 9.87
C PRO A 82 -24.49 -89.48 10.56
N ARG A 83 -23.66 -88.58 10.01
CA ARG A 83 -22.35 -88.21 10.58
C ARG A 83 -22.43 -87.00 11.52
N GLY A 84 -23.63 -86.48 11.78
CA GLY A 84 -23.87 -85.28 12.57
C GLY A 84 -23.75 -83.97 11.76
N VAL A 85 -24.38 -82.92 12.29
CA VAL A 85 -24.46 -81.58 11.69
C VAL A 85 -23.07 -80.96 11.54
N ASP A 86 -22.25 -80.93 12.60
CA ASP A 86 -20.93 -80.27 12.59
C ASP A 86 -20.00 -80.81 11.49
N LYS A 87 -19.95 -82.14 11.31
CA LYS A 87 -19.14 -82.76 10.25
C LYS A 87 -19.68 -82.43 8.87
N ALA A 88 -21.00 -82.33 8.72
CA ALA A 88 -21.60 -81.92 7.46
C ALA A 88 -21.27 -80.46 7.14
N VAL A 89 -21.37 -79.54 8.11
CA VAL A 89 -20.97 -78.13 7.95
C VAL A 89 -19.50 -78.02 7.53
N ALA A 90 -18.59 -78.70 8.24
CA ALA A 90 -17.17 -78.70 7.91
C ALA A 90 -16.91 -79.22 6.47
N ARG A 91 -17.66 -80.24 6.04
CA ARG A 91 -17.57 -80.77 4.69
C ARG A 91 -18.08 -79.78 3.63
N VAL A 92 -19.20 -79.09 3.89
CA VAL A 92 -19.69 -78.03 2.98
C VAL A 92 -18.60 -76.96 2.81
N LEU A 93 -18.02 -76.48 3.91
CA LEU A 93 -16.98 -75.45 3.86
C LEU A 93 -15.73 -75.92 3.09
N ASP A 94 -15.28 -77.17 3.29
CA ASP A 94 -14.20 -77.78 2.51
C ASP A 94 -14.53 -77.83 1.01
N VAL A 95 -15.74 -78.28 0.65
CA VAL A 95 -16.19 -78.36 -0.75
C VAL A 95 -16.29 -76.97 -1.39
N THR A 96 -16.85 -76.00 -0.67
CA THR A 96 -16.96 -74.60 -1.12
C THR A 96 -15.57 -74.01 -1.43
N SER A 97 -14.57 -74.27 -0.57
CA SER A 97 -13.19 -73.77 -0.76
C SER A 97 -12.51 -74.25 -2.04
N LYS A 98 -13.03 -75.30 -2.68
CA LYS A 98 -12.49 -75.90 -3.92
C LYS A 98 -13.05 -75.26 -5.18
N THR A 99 -14.11 -74.46 -5.08
CA THR A 99 -14.61 -73.67 -6.20
C THR A 99 -13.69 -72.49 -6.52
N ARG A 100 -13.69 -72.04 -7.78
CA ARG A 100 -12.81 -70.98 -8.32
C ARG A 100 -13.66 -70.04 -9.19
N PRO A 101 -13.21 -68.81 -9.52
CA PRO A 101 -11.94 -68.18 -9.14
C PRO A 101 -11.88 -67.79 -7.65
N ILE A 102 -13.02 -67.38 -7.09
CA ILE A 102 -13.23 -67.17 -5.67
C ILE A 102 -14.25 -68.22 -5.21
N PRO A 103 -14.12 -68.80 -4.01
CA PRO A 103 -15.13 -69.69 -3.48
C PRO A 103 -16.55 -69.10 -3.59
N VAL A 104 -17.52 -69.93 -3.96
CA VAL A 104 -18.94 -69.55 -3.92
C VAL A 104 -19.33 -69.16 -2.49
N ASP A 105 -20.25 -68.20 -2.33
CA ASP A 105 -20.75 -67.84 -1.02
C ASP A 105 -21.84 -68.84 -0.62
N VAL A 106 -21.63 -69.52 0.50
CA VAL A 106 -22.57 -70.51 1.03
C VAL A 106 -22.86 -70.17 2.48
N PHE A 107 -24.06 -69.69 2.73
CA PHE A 107 -24.56 -69.50 4.08
C PHE A 107 -25.22 -70.80 4.55
N VAL A 108 -24.65 -71.39 5.61
CA VAL A 108 -25.12 -72.65 6.17
C VAL A 108 -26.12 -72.37 7.29
N VAL A 109 -27.32 -72.92 7.16
CA VAL A 109 -28.34 -72.92 8.20
C VAL A 109 -28.56 -74.34 8.69
N GLU A 110 -28.40 -74.55 9.99
CA GLU A 110 -28.71 -75.81 10.66
C GLU A 110 -30.21 -75.83 11.01
N GLU A 111 -30.95 -76.80 10.48
CA GLU A 111 -32.40 -76.89 10.61
C GLU A 111 -32.78 -78.11 11.46
N GLY A 112 -33.73 -77.92 12.39
CA GLY A 112 -34.27 -79.02 13.19
C GLY A 112 -33.27 -79.66 14.15
N VAL A 113 -32.34 -78.91 14.74
CA VAL A 113 -31.29 -79.51 15.60
C VAL A 113 -31.81 -80.18 16.87
N ALA A 114 -33.04 -79.91 17.30
CA ALA A 114 -33.71 -80.59 18.41
C ALA A 114 -34.66 -81.72 17.96
N THR A 115 -34.69 -82.05 16.67
CA THR A 115 -35.50 -83.15 16.11
C THR A 115 -34.62 -84.38 15.83
N ASP A 116 -35.27 -85.52 15.55
CA ASP A 116 -34.57 -86.76 15.23
C ASP A 116 -33.83 -86.72 13.88
N HIS A 117 -34.19 -85.77 13.00
CA HIS A 117 -33.68 -85.68 11.63
C HIS A 117 -33.17 -84.26 11.32
N PRO A 118 -32.05 -83.83 11.93
CA PRO A 118 -31.46 -82.53 11.64
C PRO A 118 -30.83 -82.50 10.25
N PHE A 119 -31.00 -81.41 9.53
CA PHE A 119 -30.51 -81.26 8.15
C PHE A 119 -29.89 -79.86 7.94
N LEU A 120 -29.18 -79.66 6.83
CA LEU A 120 -28.62 -78.36 6.47
C LEU A 120 -29.45 -77.72 5.36
N ARG A 121 -29.68 -76.41 5.46
CA ARG A 121 -30.12 -75.57 4.35
C ARG A 121 -28.99 -74.64 3.96
N LEU A 122 -28.53 -74.77 2.73
CA LEU A 122 -27.40 -74.03 2.17
C LEU A 122 -27.95 -72.96 1.24
N VAL A 123 -27.75 -71.69 1.58
CA VAL A 123 -28.06 -70.57 0.71
C VAL A 123 -26.83 -70.31 -0.17
N VAL A 124 -26.92 -70.58 -1.46
CA VAL A 124 -25.80 -70.50 -2.40
C VAL A 124 -25.91 -69.23 -3.23
N ARG A 125 -24.85 -68.41 -3.20
CA ARG A 125 -24.76 -67.14 -3.93
C ARG A 125 -23.49 -67.07 -4.79
N PRO A 126 -23.58 -66.49 -6.00
CA PRO A 126 -22.39 -66.24 -6.81
C PRO A 126 -21.59 -65.08 -6.19
N THR A 127 -20.30 -65.31 -5.92
CA THR A 127 -19.36 -64.26 -5.52
C THR A 127 -18.74 -63.57 -6.74
N GLN A 128 -18.07 -64.36 -7.59
CA GLN A 128 -17.42 -63.88 -8.79
C GLN A 128 -17.63 -64.85 -9.96
N PRO A 129 -18.85 -64.89 -10.53
CA PRO A 129 -19.15 -65.80 -11.62
C PRO A 129 -18.38 -65.41 -12.92
N PRO A 130 -18.17 -66.34 -13.86
CA PRO A 130 -18.55 -67.74 -13.77
C PRO A 130 -17.64 -68.52 -12.80
N HIS A 131 -18.25 -69.40 -12.03
CA HIS A 131 -17.60 -70.32 -11.11
C HIS A 131 -17.18 -71.61 -11.81
N TYR A 132 -16.06 -72.16 -11.35
CA TYR A 132 -15.45 -73.38 -11.83
C TYR A 132 -15.43 -74.41 -10.70
N ASP A 133 -15.60 -75.67 -11.07
CA ASP A 133 -15.34 -76.78 -10.17
C ASP A 133 -13.82 -77.03 -10.00
N ASP A 134 -13.48 -78.02 -9.19
CA ASP A 134 -12.10 -78.43 -8.92
C ASP A 134 -11.38 -79.04 -10.13
N GLN A 135 -12.11 -79.31 -11.22
CA GLN A 135 -11.58 -79.79 -12.50
C GLN A 135 -11.53 -78.69 -13.56
N GLY A 136 -11.88 -77.44 -13.21
CA GLY A 136 -11.89 -76.30 -14.14
C GLY A 136 -13.07 -76.30 -15.12
N ARG A 137 -14.13 -77.08 -14.86
CA ARG A 137 -15.33 -77.11 -15.70
C ARG A 137 -16.30 -76.00 -15.30
N ARG A 138 -16.93 -75.40 -16.31
CA ARG A 138 -17.96 -74.36 -16.18
C ARG A 138 -19.31 -74.95 -16.52
N GLN A 139 -20.17 -75.11 -15.53
CA GLN A 139 -21.46 -75.76 -15.70
C GLN A 139 -22.58 -74.92 -15.10
N VAL A 140 -23.79 -75.19 -15.56
CA VAL A 140 -25.06 -74.64 -15.06
C VAL A 140 -26.06 -75.77 -14.92
N ARG A 141 -27.07 -75.57 -14.07
CA ARG A 141 -28.21 -76.48 -13.94
C ARG A 141 -29.09 -76.46 -15.19
N GLN A 142 -29.57 -77.63 -15.58
CA GLN A 142 -30.62 -77.83 -16.58
C GLN A 142 -31.59 -78.87 -16.02
N GLY A 143 -32.64 -78.39 -15.34
CA GLY A 143 -33.51 -79.25 -14.54
C GLY A 143 -32.70 -79.97 -13.46
N ARG A 144 -32.80 -81.30 -13.40
CA ARG A 144 -32.10 -82.16 -12.42
C ARG A 144 -30.67 -82.55 -12.85
N SER A 145 -30.22 -82.08 -14.01
CA SER A 145 -28.88 -82.34 -14.55
C SER A 145 -28.05 -81.06 -14.61
N THR A 146 -26.77 -81.22 -14.93
CA THR A 146 -25.84 -80.12 -15.22
C THR A 146 -25.44 -80.17 -16.68
N ARG A 147 -25.30 -79.01 -17.31
CA ARG A 147 -24.71 -78.86 -18.65
C ARG A 147 -23.58 -77.85 -18.62
N ALA A 148 -22.72 -77.88 -19.64
CA ALA A 148 -21.75 -76.81 -19.83
C ALA A 148 -22.45 -75.46 -20.08
N LEU A 149 -21.85 -74.38 -19.58
CA LEU A 149 -22.20 -73.01 -19.97
C LEU A 149 -21.96 -72.83 -21.47
N THR A 150 -22.90 -72.19 -22.16
CA THR A 150 -22.67 -71.78 -23.55
C THR A 150 -21.78 -70.54 -23.59
N ASP A 151 -21.17 -70.28 -24.75
CA ASP A 151 -20.33 -69.10 -24.94
C ASP A 151 -21.11 -67.79 -24.72
N ASP A 152 -22.37 -67.73 -25.17
CA ASP A 152 -23.25 -66.57 -24.97
C ASP A 152 -23.57 -66.32 -23.49
N GLU A 153 -23.88 -67.37 -22.74
CA GLU A 153 -24.16 -67.28 -21.30
C GLU A 153 -22.93 -66.84 -20.52
N MET A 154 -21.78 -67.40 -20.90
CA MET A 154 -20.50 -67.04 -20.31
C MET A 154 -20.15 -65.58 -20.57
N LEU A 155 -20.38 -65.10 -21.80
CA LEU A 155 -20.17 -63.71 -22.17
C LEU A 155 -21.08 -62.78 -21.37
N ARG A 156 -22.36 -63.12 -21.19
CA ARG A 156 -23.30 -62.34 -20.37
C ARG A 156 -22.80 -62.19 -18.93
N VAL A 157 -22.42 -63.30 -18.29
CA VAL A 157 -21.88 -63.28 -16.93
C VAL A 157 -20.63 -62.40 -16.82
N TYR A 158 -19.73 -62.46 -17.80
CA TYR A 158 -18.55 -61.58 -17.82
C TYR A 158 -18.93 -60.10 -17.99
N LEU A 159 -19.86 -59.79 -18.89
CA LEU A 159 -20.31 -58.42 -19.12
C LEU A 159 -20.99 -57.84 -17.88
N ASP A 160 -21.85 -58.59 -17.20
CA ASP A 160 -22.51 -58.13 -15.97
C ASP A 160 -21.50 -57.89 -14.85
N ARG A 161 -20.52 -58.79 -14.70
CA ARG A 161 -19.42 -58.64 -13.76
C ARG A 161 -18.57 -57.40 -14.05
N GLU A 162 -18.20 -57.18 -15.31
CA GLU A 162 -17.41 -56.02 -15.71
C GLU A 162 -18.22 -54.73 -15.59
N ALA A 163 -19.52 -54.75 -15.90
CA ALA A 163 -20.42 -53.61 -15.71
C ALA A 163 -20.52 -53.21 -14.23
N GLY A 164 -20.67 -54.19 -13.32
CA GLY A 164 -20.66 -53.94 -11.87
C GLY A 164 -19.33 -53.37 -11.39
N THR A 165 -18.21 -53.95 -11.84
CA THR A 165 -16.86 -53.46 -11.49
C THR A 165 -16.62 -52.05 -12.03
N PHE A 166 -17.05 -51.78 -13.26
CA PHE A 166 -16.98 -50.47 -13.90
C PHE A 166 -17.79 -49.43 -13.11
N ALA A 167 -19.02 -49.75 -12.73
CA ALA A 167 -19.89 -48.84 -11.98
C ALA A 167 -19.23 -48.42 -10.64
N VAL A 168 -18.65 -49.38 -9.90
CA VAL A 168 -17.94 -49.10 -8.65
C VAL A 168 -16.73 -48.20 -8.89
N ARG A 169 -15.87 -48.54 -9.86
CA ARG A 169 -14.69 -47.73 -10.19
C ARG A 169 -15.06 -46.33 -10.68
N PHE A 170 -16.13 -46.22 -11.46
CA PHE A 170 -16.65 -44.95 -11.98
C PHE A 170 -17.16 -44.06 -10.86
N GLN A 171 -17.92 -44.61 -9.91
CA GLN A 171 -18.37 -43.89 -8.72
C GLN A 171 -17.19 -43.40 -7.90
N GLN A 172 -16.21 -44.26 -7.61
CA GLN A 172 -15.00 -43.88 -6.87
C GLN A 172 -14.24 -42.75 -7.56
N THR A 173 -14.03 -42.85 -8.87
CA THR A 173 -13.35 -41.83 -9.67
C THR A 173 -14.12 -40.50 -9.64
N THR A 174 -15.45 -40.56 -9.75
CA THR A 174 -16.32 -39.37 -9.68
C THR A 174 -16.22 -38.68 -8.33
N THR A 175 -16.23 -39.43 -7.22
CA THR A 175 -16.05 -38.89 -5.87
C THR A 175 -14.68 -38.22 -5.71
N LEU A 176 -13.62 -38.83 -6.24
CA LEU A 176 -12.27 -38.24 -6.22
C LEU A 176 -12.22 -36.93 -7.05
N LEU A 177 -12.83 -36.89 -8.24
CA LEU A 177 -12.90 -35.69 -9.07
C LEU A 177 -13.69 -34.57 -8.38
N GLN A 178 -14.83 -34.87 -7.78
CA GLN A 178 -15.62 -33.89 -7.02
C GLN A 178 -14.82 -33.30 -5.86
N SER A 179 -14.07 -34.13 -5.14
CA SER A 179 -13.19 -33.67 -4.06
C SER A 179 -12.08 -32.77 -4.59
N ALA A 180 -11.41 -33.16 -5.69
CA ALA A 180 -10.35 -32.35 -6.30
C ALA A 180 -10.87 -30.99 -6.80
N VAL A 181 -12.07 -30.95 -7.40
CA VAL A 181 -12.73 -29.70 -7.83
C VAL A 181 -13.06 -28.83 -6.62
N GLY A 182 -13.57 -29.41 -5.52
CA GLY A 182 -13.84 -28.66 -4.30
C GLY A 182 -12.58 -28.02 -3.69
N VAL A 183 -11.45 -28.74 -3.71
CA VAL A 183 -10.15 -28.19 -3.28
C VAL A 183 -9.70 -27.05 -4.19
N LEU A 184 -9.83 -27.20 -5.51
CA LEU A 184 -9.48 -26.15 -6.47
C LEU A 184 -10.34 -24.90 -6.31
N GLN A 185 -11.64 -25.04 -6.09
CA GLN A 185 -12.53 -23.91 -5.78
C GLN A 185 -12.06 -23.16 -4.54
N GLY A 186 -11.75 -23.88 -3.46
CA GLY A 186 -11.21 -23.27 -2.23
C GLY A 186 -9.88 -22.54 -2.45
N GLN A 187 -9.01 -23.05 -3.33
CA GLN A 187 -7.76 -22.38 -3.69
C GLN A 187 -8.00 -21.12 -4.52
N VAL A 188 -8.94 -21.14 -5.48
CA VAL A 188 -9.31 -19.97 -6.28
C VAL A 188 -9.89 -18.86 -5.39
N ASP A 189 -10.76 -19.20 -4.44
CA ASP A 189 -11.34 -18.25 -3.49
C ASP A 189 -10.26 -17.65 -2.56
N ALA A 190 -9.30 -18.47 -2.12
CA ALA A 190 -8.15 -18.00 -1.36
C ALA A 190 -7.27 -17.03 -2.17
N ILE A 191 -7.01 -17.33 -3.44
CA ILE A 191 -6.28 -16.43 -4.35
C ILE A 191 -7.04 -15.12 -4.53
N GLY A 192 -8.36 -15.17 -4.75
CA GLY A 192 -9.20 -13.98 -4.86
C GLY A 192 -9.11 -13.08 -3.62
N THR A 193 -9.20 -13.69 -2.44
CA THR A 193 -9.07 -12.99 -1.15
C THR A 193 -7.66 -12.39 -0.98
N GLN A 194 -6.63 -13.10 -1.40
CA GLN A 194 -5.25 -12.63 -1.34
C GLN A 194 -4.98 -11.47 -2.31
N ILE A 195 -5.56 -11.50 -3.52
CA ILE A 195 -5.49 -10.40 -4.49
C ILE A 195 -6.16 -9.16 -3.92
N ASP A 196 -7.36 -9.29 -3.35
CA ASP A 196 -8.07 -8.16 -2.76
C ASP A 196 -7.24 -7.50 -1.65
N LYS A 197 -6.71 -8.32 -0.73
CA LYS A 197 -5.91 -7.82 0.40
C LYS A 197 -4.54 -7.27 0.00
N SER A 198 -3.85 -7.91 -0.95
CA SER A 198 -2.45 -7.60 -1.25
C SER A 198 -2.28 -6.62 -2.40
N ILE A 199 -3.30 -6.45 -3.25
CA ILE A 199 -3.24 -5.61 -4.44
C ILE A 199 -4.30 -4.53 -4.38
N ALA A 200 -5.59 -4.88 -4.26
CA ALA A 200 -6.66 -3.88 -4.35
C ALA A 200 -6.62 -2.87 -3.19
N GLN A 201 -6.53 -3.35 -1.94
CA GLN A 201 -6.50 -2.48 -0.76
C GLN A 201 -5.29 -1.52 -0.74
N PRO A 202 -4.05 -1.95 -1.01
CA PRO A 202 -2.91 -1.03 -1.11
C PRO A 202 -3.04 0.00 -2.22
N ILE A 203 -3.65 -0.35 -3.37
CA ILE A 203 -3.90 0.62 -4.45
C ILE A 203 -4.85 1.72 -3.97
N ILE A 204 -5.95 1.35 -3.29
CA ILE A 204 -6.88 2.33 -2.71
C ILE A 204 -6.15 3.24 -1.72
N ALA A 205 -5.38 2.67 -0.79
CA ALA A 205 -4.61 3.45 0.18
C ALA A 205 -3.58 4.39 -0.48
N LEU A 206 -2.97 3.97 -1.59
CA LEU A 206 -2.02 4.77 -2.35
C LEU A 206 -2.70 5.95 -3.05
N VAL A 207 -3.90 5.73 -3.60
CA VAL A 207 -4.73 6.80 -4.18
C VAL A 207 -5.07 7.84 -3.11
N ASP A 208 -5.60 7.41 -1.97
CA ASP A 208 -5.95 8.31 -0.86
C ASP A 208 -4.73 9.11 -0.34
N SER A 209 -3.57 8.45 -0.24
CA SER A 209 -2.33 9.11 0.14
C SER A 209 -1.87 10.12 -0.91
N THR A 210 -2.09 9.84 -2.20
CA THR A 210 -1.70 10.74 -3.30
C THR A 210 -2.60 11.96 -3.32
N GLU A 211 -3.91 11.79 -3.13
CA GLU A 211 -4.85 12.91 -2.99
C GLU A 211 -4.52 13.79 -1.79
N SER A 212 -4.19 13.17 -0.64
CA SER A 212 -3.78 13.90 0.57
C SER A 212 -2.47 14.68 0.34
N ALA A 213 -1.50 14.08 -0.33
CA ALA A 213 -0.24 14.75 -0.69
C ALA A 213 -0.46 15.92 -1.66
N ALA A 214 -1.34 15.75 -2.66
CA ALA A 214 -1.70 16.81 -3.60
C ALA A 214 -2.39 17.99 -2.87
N ALA A 215 -3.31 17.71 -1.94
CA ALA A 215 -3.95 18.73 -1.13
C ALA A 215 -2.93 19.47 -0.23
N ALA A 216 -1.98 18.76 0.36
CA ALA A 216 -0.91 19.35 1.15
C ALA A 216 0.02 20.22 0.29
N ALA A 217 0.37 19.77 -0.91
CA ALA A 217 1.19 20.54 -1.85
C ALA A 217 0.48 21.83 -2.29
N SER A 218 -0.83 21.77 -2.56
CA SER A 218 -1.64 22.95 -2.90
C SER A 218 -1.67 23.97 -1.76
N ARG A 219 -1.84 23.52 -0.50
CA ARG A 219 -1.75 24.40 0.67
C ARG A 219 -0.36 25.01 0.85
N ALA A 220 0.69 24.22 0.63
CA ALA A 220 2.06 24.70 0.71
C ALA A 220 2.35 25.76 -0.37
N ALA A 221 1.84 25.57 -1.59
CA ALA A 221 1.95 26.56 -2.66
C ALA A 221 1.24 27.87 -2.28
N SER A 222 -0.02 27.81 -1.83
CA SER A 222 -0.75 28.99 -1.37
C SER A 222 -0.02 29.72 -0.23
N SER A 223 0.52 28.97 0.74
CA SER A 223 1.27 29.56 1.85
C SER A 223 2.58 30.20 1.38
N ALA A 224 3.22 29.68 0.33
CA ALA A 224 4.42 30.26 -0.24
C ALA A 224 4.10 31.57 -1.00
N ASP A 225 2.97 31.64 -1.70
CA ASP A 225 2.49 32.87 -2.35
C ASP A 225 2.16 33.96 -1.32
N ASP A 226 1.49 33.59 -0.22
CA ASP A 226 1.22 34.50 0.90
C ASP A 226 2.52 35.03 1.53
N ALA A 227 3.50 34.14 1.77
CA ALA A 227 4.80 34.52 2.32
C ALA A 227 5.59 35.43 1.37
N THR A 228 5.50 35.20 0.06
CA THR A 228 6.12 36.07 -0.95
C THR A 228 5.50 37.45 -0.92
N SER A 229 4.17 37.54 -0.89
CA SER A 229 3.44 38.81 -0.81
C SER A 229 3.78 39.58 0.47
N ALA A 230 3.91 38.88 1.60
CA ALA A 230 4.33 39.47 2.87
C ALA A 230 5.78 39.97 2.83
N ALA A 231 6.68 39.22 2.18
CA ALA A 231 8.07 39.62 2.00
C ALA A 231 8.21 40.87 1.12
N ASP A 232 7.43 40.97 0.04
CA ASP A 232 7.40 42.14 -0.84
C ASP A 232 6.93 43.39 -0.08
N ASN A 233 5.85 43.27 0.70
CA ASN A 233 5.37 44.35 1.56
C ASN A 233 6.41 44.80 2.58
N ALA A 234 7.06 43.84 3.26
CA ALA A 234 8.15 44.15 4.19
C ALA A 234 9.33 44.83 3.47
N GLY A 235 9.62 44.45 2.22
CA GLY A 235 10.60 45.12 1.37
C GLY A 235 10.27 46.60 1.16
N TYR A 236 9.03 46.91 0.76
CA TYR A 236 8.56 48.30 0.61
C TYR A 236 8.64 49.10 1.92
N GLU A 237 8.22 48.51 3.04
CA GLU A 237 8.30 49.17 4.35
C GLU A 237 9.76 49.45 4.75
N VAL A 238 10.68 48.53 4.50
CA VAL A 238 12.11 48.72 4.77
C VAL A 238 12.68 49.85 3.92
N GLU A 239 12.34 49.92 2.63
CA GLU A 239 12.76 51.03 1.76
C GLU A 239 12.25 52.38 2.27
N GLN A 240 10.99 52.44 2.72
CA GLN A 240 10.40 53.64 3.31
C GLN A 240 11.12 54.06 4.60
N VAL A 241 11.41 53.11 5.49
CA VAL A 241 12.16 53.37 6.72
C VAL A 241 13.58 53.87 6.39
N GLN A 242 14.26 53.27 5.41
CA GLN A 242 15.57 53.74 4.98
C GLN A 242 15.53 55.18 4.47
N GLN A 243 14.48 55.56 3.73
CA GLN A 243 14.31 56.94 3.27
C GLN A 243 14.11 57.91 4.44
N LEU A 244 13.22 57.57 5.38
CA LEU A 244 13.00 58.38 6.58
C LEU A 244 14.28 58.57 7.42
N VAL A 245 15.11 57.53 7.52
CA VAL A 245 16.40 57.61 8.22
C VAL A 245 17.36 58.56 7.50
N ARG A 246 17.40 58.56 6.16
CA ARG A 246 18.21 59.52 5.39
C ARG A 246 17.74 60.95 5.62
N ASP A 247 16.43 61.19 5.53
CA ASP A 247 15.85 62.50 5.73
C ASP A 247 16.15 63.03 7.16
N LEU A 248 16.05 62.16 8.17
CA LEU A 248 16.40 62.51 9.55
C LEU A 248 17.90 62.83 9.70
N SER A 249 18.77 62.04 9.05
CA SER A 249 20.22 62.28 9.03
C SER A 249 20.55 63.66 8.46
N ASP A 250 19.88 64.07 7.39
CA ASP A 250 20.05 65.39 6.78
C ASP A 250 19.57 66.53 7.68
N VAL A 251 18.49 66.33 8.43
CA VAL A 251 17.99 67.32 9.41
C VAL A 251 18.99 67.49 10.56
N VAL A 252 19.53 66.38 11.10
CA VAL A 252 20.54 66.43 12.16
C VAL A 252 21.80 67.15 11.69
N ALA A 253 22.28 66.87 10.47
CA ALA A 253 23.43 67.55 9.89
C ALA A 253 23.23 69.07 9.73
N ARG A 254 22.00 69.54 9.46
CA ARG A 254 21.69 70.98 9.43
C ARG A 254 21.76 71.61 10.82
N ILE A 255 21.20 70.94 11.84
CA ILE A 255 21.18 71.46 13.22
C ILE A 255 22.59 71.57 13.81
N GLU A 256 23.47 70.60 13.55
CA GLU A 256 24.86 70.64 14.05
C GLU A 256 25.67 71.80 13.44
N ASN A 257 25.39 72.19 12.21
CA ASN A 257 26.10 73.27 11.52
C ASN A 257 25.74 74.69 12.02
N ASP A 258 24.57 74.88 12.64
CA ASP A 258 24.02 76.19 13.00
C ASP A 258 24.13 76.56 14.50
N THR A 259 24.83 75.76 15.32
CA THR A 259 24.98 76.07 16.75
C THR A 259 26.13 77.06 17.02
N ALA A 260 25.84 78.16 17.75
CA ALA A 260 26.79 79.23 18.09
C ALA A 260 28.16 78.76 18.70
N PRO A 261 28.22 77.72 19.55
CA PRO A 261 29.50 77.20 20.07
C PRO A 261 30.38 76.55 18.99
N SER A 262 29.77 75.97 17.95
CA SER A 262 30.46 75.35 16.82
C SER A 262 31.15 76.41 15.95
N LEU A 263 30.46 77.52 15.67
CA LEU A 263 30.99 78.65 14.88
C LEU A 263 32.16 79.35 15.58
N ALA A 264 32.06 79.61 16.89
CA ALA A 264 33.15 80.21 17.67
C ALA A 264 34.43 79.34 17.64
N SER A 265 34.28 78.01 17.75
CA SER A 265 35.41 77.08 17.67
C SER A 265 36.10 77.08 16.29
N ARG A 266 35.31 77.28 15.22
CA ARG A 266 35.80 77.38 13.84
C ARG A 266 36.55 78.69 13.63
N VAL A 267 36.05 79.82 14.15
CA VAL A 267 36.76 81.12 14.10
C VAL A 267 38.13 80.99 14.76
N ALA A 268 38.20 80.42 15.96
CA ALA A 268 39.46 80.19 16.67
C ALA A 268 40.45 79.32 15.87
N ARG A 269 39.95 78.33 15.13
CA ARG A 269 40.78 77.47 14.26
C ARG A 269 41.26 78.23 13.02
N ARG A 270 40.42 79.06 12.42
CA ARG A 270 40.72 79.85 11.21
C ARG A 270 41.76 80.93 11.52
N ARG A 271 41.60 81.67 12.62
CA ARG A 271 42.59 82.64 13.10
C ARG A 271 43.98 82.03 13.30
N ARG A 272 44.05 80.82 13.88
CA ARG A 272 45.31 80.07 14.01
C ARG A 272 45.94 79.77 12.64
N LYS A 273 45.16 79.37 11.64
CA LYS A 273 45.68 79.15 10.28
C LYS A 273 46.26 80.42 9.66
N VAL A 274 45.59 81.56 9.84
CA VAL A 274 46.09 82.88 9.38
C VAL A 274 47.43 83.21 10.05
N TRP A 275 47.53 83.02 11.36
CA TRP A 275 48.79 83.21 12.09
C TRP A 275 49.92 82.32 11.55
N TRP A 276 49.63 81.04 11.29
CA TRP A 276 50.59 80.12 10.71
C TRP A 276 51.06 80.55 9.32
N ALA A 277 50.14 80.97 8.45
CA ALA A 277 50.46 81.47 7.11
C ALA A 277 51.38 82.72 7.18
N PHE A 278 51.08 83.66 8.08
CA PHE A 278 51.92 84.82 8.32
C PHE A 278 53.32 84.45 8.83
N SER A 279 53.37 83.51 9.79
CA SER A 279 54.64 83.08 10.40
C SER A 279 55.55 82.41 9.38
N LEU A 280 55.00 81.56 8.50
CA LEU A 280 55.75 80.93 7.40
C LEU A 280 56.34 81.98 6.44
N ASP A 281 55.58 83.03 6.12
CA ASP A 281 55.98 84.07 5.18
C ASP A 281 57.03 85.06 5.70
N THR A 282 57.19 85.12 7.02
CA THR A 282 58.03 86.13 7.70
C THR A 282 59.16 85.53 8.52
N PHE A 283 59.23 84.19 8.62
CA PHE A 283 60.19 83.45 9.44
C PHE A 283 61.66 83.83 9.21
N GLU A 284 62.05 84.09 7.96
CA GLU A 284 63.44 84.44 7.60
C GLU A 284 63.75 85.95 7.68
N SER A 285 62.76 86.79 8.01
CA SER A 285 62.87 88.24 7.94
C SER A 285 62.90 88.91 9.31
N SER A 286 64.09 89.22 9.84
CA SER A 286 64.28 89.92 11.11
C SER A 286 64.11 91.45 11.01
N SER A 287 63.32 91.94 10.05
CA SER A 287 63.15 93.39 9.86
C SER A 287 62.23 93.98 10.93
N SER A 288 62.49 95.22 11.34
CA SER A 288 61.61 95.97 12.26
C SER A 288 60.16 96.03 11.75
N ARG A 289 59.97 96.01 10.42
CA ARG A 289 58.68 95.93 9.75
C ARG A 289 57.95 94.61 9.99
N ALA A 290 58.63 93.46 9.94
CA ALA A 290 58.03 92.16 10.25
C ALA A 290 57.50 92.11 11.69
N VAL A 291 58.29 92.63 12.64
CA VAL A 291 57.90 92.70 14.05
C VAL A 291 56.67 93.58 14.27
N GLN A 292 56.58 94.72 13.57
CA GLN A 292 55.40 95.58 13.63
C GLN A 292 54.16 94.92 13.02
N LEU A 293 54.32 94.22 11.89
CA LEU A 293 53.21 93.48 11.26
C LEU A 293 52.72 92.33 12.14
N ALA A 294 53.64 91.60 12.76
CA ALA A 294 53.30 90.51 13.69
C ALA A 294 52.45 91.03 14.86
N LYS A 295 52.85 92.14 15.50
CA LYS A 295 52.06 92.76 16.58
C LYS A 295 50.67 93.19 16.13
N ARG A 296 50.55 93.76 14.93
CA ARG A 296 49.25 94.19 14.39
C ARG A 296 48.33 93.01 14.10
N LEU A 297 48.84 91.96 13.45
CA LEU A 297 48.07 90.76 13.16
C LEU A 297 47.66 90.04 14.44
N GLU A 298 48.58 89.91 15.40
CA GLU A 298 48.31 89.29 16.68
C GLU A 298 47.19 90.00 17.44
N LEU A 299 47.18 91.34 17.43
CA LEU A 299 46.12 92.13 18.07
C LEU A 299 44.75 91.88 17.42
N LEU A 300 44.68 91.68 16.11
CA LEU A 300 43.45 91.31 15.41
C LEU A 300 42.99 89.89 15.76
N LEU A 301 43.91 88.92 15.76
CA LEU A 301 43.57 87.51 15.99
C LEU A 301 43.27 87.17 17.46
N ARG A 302 43.78 87.97 18.41
CA ARG A 302 43.54 87.80 19.86
C ARG A 302 42.28 88.51 20.39
N ARG A 303 41.50 89.17 19.53
CA ARG A 303 40.21 89.76 19.94
C ARG A 303 39.28 88.69 20.52
N ASP A 304 38.33 89.07 21.35
CA ASP A 304 37.30 88.12 21.78
C ASP A 304 36.51 87.62 20.56
N ILE A 305 36.09 86.36 20.61
CA ILE A 305 35.25 85.74 19.58
C ILE A 305 33.81 86.02 19.99
N ASP A 306 33.03 86.62 19.10
CA ASP A 306 31.63 86.94 19.37
C ASP A 306 30.82 85.64 19.55
N LEU A 307 29.73 85.70 20.30
CA LEU A 307 28.76 84.59 20.39
C LEU A 307 27.66 84.72 19.34
N ASP A 308 27.58 85.85 18.64
CA ASP A 308 26.68 86.04 17.51
C ASP A 308 27.07 85.15 16.31
N PRO A 309 26.18 84.25 15.85
CA PRO A 309 26.41 83.43 14.66
C PRO A 309 26.70 84.25 13.39
N ALA A 310 26.10 85.44 13.24
CA ALA A 310 26.32 86.28 12.07
C ALA A 310 27.73 86.87 12.07
N ALA A 311 28.17 87.41 13.22
CA ALA A 311 29.55 87.89 13.41
C ALA A 311 30.60 86.80 13.19
N ASN A 312 30.37 85.59 13.71
CA ASN A 312 31.31 84.47 13.53
C ASN A 312 31.36 83.94 12.10
N SER A 313 30.21 83.83 11.43
CA SER A 313 30.14 83.42 10.02
C SER A 313 30.84 84.44 9.13
N TRP A 314 30.62 85.72 9.40
CA TRP A 314 31.29 86.83 8.74
C TRP A 314 32.82 86.76 8.93
N GLU A 315 33.28 86.56 10.16
CA GLU A 315 34.71 86.49 10.44
C GLU A 315 35.37 85.25 9.81
N LEU A 316 34.65 84.12 9.75
CA LEU A 316 35.11 82.92 9.05
C LEU A 316 35.31 83.14 7.55
N ALA A 317 34.42 83.91 6.91
CA ALA A 317 34.53 84.30 5.51
C ALA A 317 35.75 85.22 5.30
N LEU A 318 35.88 86.28 6.12
CA LEU A 318 37.02 87.20 6.05
C LEU A 318 38.38 86.48 6.12
N TRP A 319 38.57 85.63 7.14
CA TRP A 319 39.83 84.88 7.25
C TRP A 319 39.96 83.77 6.23
N GLY A 320 38.85 83.27 5.68
CA GLY A 320 38.82 82.38 4.53
C GLY A 320 39.43 83.05 3.31
N ASP A 321 38.91 84.23 2.95
CA ASP A 321 39.35 85.00 1.79
C ASP A 321 40.83 85.38 1.89
N VAL A 322 41.30 85.80 3.08
CA VAL A 322 42.74 86.08 3.29
C VAL A 322 43.61 84.84 3.01
N LEU A 323 43.18 83.66 3.48
CA LEU A 323 43.91 82.41 3.26
C LEU A 323 43.85 81.95 1.79
N ASP A 324 42.70 82.09 1.14
CA ASP A 324 42.50 81.69 -0.25
C ASP A 324 43.27 82.63 -1.20
N ARG A 325 43.24 83.95 -0.95
CA ARG A 325 44.07 84.94 -1.64
C ARG A 325 45.56 84.69 -1.42
N ARG A 326 45.96 84.23 -0.21
CA ARG A 326 47.35 83.84 0.05
C ARG A 326 47.76 82.62 -0.76
N ALA A 327 46.92 81.58 -0.75
CA ALA A 327 47.15 80.32 -1.45
C ALA A 327 47.28 80.54 -2.96
N ALA A 328 46.47 81.42 -3.54
CA ALA A 328 46.55 81.80 -4.95
C ALA A 328 47.89 82.50 -5.32
N ARG A 329 48.60 83.11 -4.35
CA ARG A 329 49.82 83.90 -4.58
C ARG A 329 51.14 83.17 -4.26
N HIS A 330 51.17 81.82 -4.31
CA HIS A 330 52.20 81.00 -3.67
C HIS A 330 53.69 81.15 -4.12
N ARG A 331 54.10 82.13 -4.94
CA ARG A 331 55.52 82.29 -5.40
C ARG A 331 56.01 83.72 -5.72
N GLN A 332 55.41 84.80 -5.20
CA GLN A 332 55.89 86.17 -5.48
C GLN A 332 56.67 86.81 -4.32
N THR A 333 57.84 87.37 -4.63
CA THR A 333 58.73 88.11 -3.71
C THR A 333 58.09 89.44 -3.29
N GLY A 334 57.42 89.45 -2.14
CA GLY A 334 56.80 90.66 -1.58
C GLY A 334 55.92 90.44 -0.34
N SER A 335 56.14 89.36 0.44
CA SER A 335 55.24 88.90 1.50
C SER A 335 54.90 89.98 2.53
N GLN A 336 55.88 90.77 2.99
CA GLN A 336 55.63 91.83 3.98
C GLN A 336 54.74 92.96 3.45
N ARG A 337 54.86 93.31 2.16
CA ARG A 337 54.04 94.37 1.55
C ARG A 337 52.60 93.90 1.37
N TRP A 338 52.42 92.63 1.02
CA TRP A 338 51.10 91.99 0.95
C TRP A 338 50.44 91.93 2.32
N TRP A 339 51.12 91.38 3.33
CA TRP A 339 50.61 91.36 4.70
C TRP A 339 50.32 92.76 5.25
N THR A 340 51.08 93.79 4.84
CA THR A 340 50.75 95.18 5.21
C THR A 340 49.37 95.60 4.69
N ALA A 341 49.05 95.25 3.44
CA ALA A 341 47.76 95.58 2.84
C ALA A 341 46.62 94.76 3.45
N GLU A 342 46.78 93.44 3.55
CA GLU A 342 45.74 92.55 4.07
C GLU A 342 45.45 92.77 5.56
N ILE A 343 46.46 93.09 6.38
CA ILE A 343 46.24 93.44 7.80
C ILE A 343 45.51 94.78 7.92
N ALA A 344 45.77 95.73 7.03
CA ALA A 344 45.07 97.02 7.03
C ALA A 344 43.61 96.85 6.60
N GLU A 345 43.36 96.11 5.52
CA GLU A 345 42.04 95.79 4.99
C GLU A 345 41.22 94.96 5.99
N ALA A 346 41.80 93.90 6.57
CA ALA A 346 41.14 93.12 7.61
C ALA A 346 40.84 93.97 8.85
N ALA A 347 41.74 94.87 9.27
CA ALA A 347 41.47 95.77 10.40
C ALA A 347 40.29 96.72 10.12
N GLU A 348 40.16 97.22 8.89
CA GLU A 348 39.04 98.06 8.46
C GLU A 348 37.72 97.28 8.48
N TYR A 349 37.72 96.08 7.89
CA TYR A 349 36.55 95.22 7.86
C TYR A 349 36.07 94.78 9.24
N ILE A 350 36.98 94.51 10.18
CA ILE A 350 36.61 94.11 11.55
C ILE A 350 36.08 95.30 12.37
N VAL A 351 36.37 96.55 11.98
CA VAL A 351 35.77 97.75 12.61
C VAL A 351 34.43 98.10 11.96
N THR A 352 34.31 97.89 10.65
CA THR A 352 33.11 98.23 9.88
C THR A 352 32.73 97.01 9.02
N PRO A 353 31.94 96.07 9.55
CA PRO A 353 31.56 94.87 8.82
C PRO A 353 30.56 95.23 7.72
N ALA A 354 31.07 95.68 6.58
CA ALA A 354 30.31 95.88 5.35
C ALA A 354 30.96 95.00 4.28
N TYR A 355 30.55 93.73 4.23
CA TYR A 355 30.90 92.85 3.12
C TYR A 355 29.71 92.77 2.16
N ALA A 356 30.00 92.85 0.86
CA ALA A 356 29.00 92.72 -0.18
C ALA A 356 28.28 91.37 -0.05
N PRO A 357 26.95 91.31 -0.26
CA PRO A 357 26.22 90.05 -0.23
C PRO A 357 26.79 89.07 -1.27
N PRO A 358 26.87 87.76 -0.95
CA PRO A 358 27.36 86.75 -1.88
C PRO A 358 26.49 86.70 -3.14
N ASP A 359 27.13 86.48 -4.28
CA ASP A 359 26.48 86.32 -5.58
C ASP A 359 25.72 84.98 -5.58
N LEU A 360 24.40 85.03 -5.40
CA LEU A 360 23.55 83.84 -5.47
C LEU A 360 23.23 83.57 -6.95
N PRO A 361 23.60 82.40 -7.51
CA PRO A 361 23.15 82.02 -8.84
C PRO A 361 21.62 81.99 -8.86
N ASP A 362 21.05 82.49 -9.96
CA ASP A 362 19.66 82.94 -10.09
C ASP A 362 18.64 81.89 -9.61
N LEU A 363 18.24 82.03 -8.35
CA LEU A 363 17.32 81.14 -7.63
C LEU A 363 15.97 81.04 -8.34
N ARG A 364 15.61 82.06 -9.15
CA ARG A 364 14.43 82.02 -10.01
C ARG A 364 14.56 81.01 -11.14
N SER A 365 15.75 80.86 -11.72
CA SER A 365 16.00 79.91 -12.81
C SER A 365 15.95 78.47 -12.32
N ALA A 366 16.49 78.21 -11.13
CA ALA A 366 16.41 76.89 -10.49
C ALA A 366 14.98 76.53 -10.09
N LEU A 367 14.24 77.48 -9.48
CA LEU A 367 12.83 77.28 -9.14
C LEU A 367 11.95 77.09 -10.38
N HIS A 368 12.21 77.80 -11.48
CA HIS A 368 11.45 77.61 -12.72
C HIS A 368 11.68 76.23 -13.34
N ALA A 369 12.92 75.73 -13.31
CA ALA A 369 13.23 74.41 -13.86
C ALA A 369 12.55 73.27 -13.08
N ASP A 370 12.48 73.37 -11.75
CA ASP A 370 11.72 72.42 -10.93
C ASP A 370 10.21 72.51 -11.20
N LEU A 371 9.68 73.73 -11.35
CA LEU A 371 8.26 73.95 -11.61
C LEU A 371 7.83 73.42 -12.99
N ASP A 372 8.66 73.60 -14.02
CA ASP A 372 8.42 73.09 -15.36
C ASP A 372 8.50 71.55 -15.38
N HIS A 373 9.45 70.96 -14.65
CA HIS A 373 9.56 69.49 -14.52
C HIS A 373 8.32 68.88 -13.84
N GLU A 374 7.85 69.48 -12.75
CA GLU A 374 6.66 69.05 -12.02
C GLU A 374 5.35 69.30 -12.79
N ALA A 375 5.32 70.25 -13.74
CA ALA A 375 4.17 70.49 -14.61
C ALA A 375 4.09 69.49 -15.79
N ASP A 376 5.23 68.97 -16.24
CA ASP A 376 5.32 68.05 -17.38
C ASP A 376 5.12 66.57 -16.99
N ASP A 377 5.45 66.17 -15.76
CA ASP A 377 5.29 64.79 -15.29
C ASP A 377 3.80 64.42 -15.04
N PRO A 378 3.22 63.46 -15.77
CA PRO A 378 1.85 62.99 -15.51
C PRO A 378 1.64 62.31 -14.15
N ALA A 379 2.70 61.93 -13.44
CA ALA A 379 2.62 61.37 -12.10
C ALA A 379 2.77 62.42 -10.98
N SER A 380 3.05 63.69 -11.30
CA SER A 380 3.29 64.75 -10.33
C SER A 380 2.07 65.05 -9.46
N ILE A 381 2.33 65.40 -8.20
CA ILE A 381 1.33 65.78 -7.21
C ILE A 381 0.57 67.04 -7.67
N THR A 382 1.24 67.94 -8.41
CA THR A 382 0.68 69.20 -8.90
C THR A 382 -0.44 68.94 -9.93
N ARG A 383 -0.24 68.03 -10.90
CA ARG A 383 -1.31 67.62 -11.84
C ARG A 383 -2.44 66.86 -11.17
N ARG A 384 -2.13 66.01 -10.18
CA ARG A 384 -3.16 65.33 -9.39
C ARG A 384 -4.03 66.32 -8.62
N PHE A 385 -3.45 67.42 -8.12
CA PHE A 385 -4.19 68.46 -7.44
C PHE A 385 -5.01 69.33 -8.40
N GLU A 386 -4.49 69.69 -9.59
CA GLU A 386 -5.28 70.37 -10.63
C GLU A 386 -6.48 69.52 -11.10
N SER A 387 -6.29 68.22 -11.33
CA SER A 387 -7.39 67.33 -11.70
C SER A 387 -8.48 67.21 -10.62
N LEU A 388 -8.13 67.44 -9.35
CA LEU A 388 -9.08 67.46 -8.24
C LEU A 388 -9.78 68.83 -8.09
N MET A 389 -9.21 69.90 -8.64
CA MET A 389 -9.77 71.25 -8.64
C MET A 389 -10.71 71.51 -9.83
N ASP A 390 -10.54 70.79 -10.95
CA ASP A 390 -11.40 70.88 -12.15
C ASP A 390 -12.65 69.97 -12.10
N GLU A 391 -12.83 69.17 -11.04
CA GLU A 391 -14.00 68.29 -10.81
C GLU A 391 -15.07 68.88 -9.87
N GLU A 392 -14.97 70.17 -9.47
CA GLU A 392 -16.07 70.98 -8.90
C GLU A 392 -16.66 71.94 -9.95
#